data_AF-A0A3P8WFG1-F1
#
_entry.id   AF-A0A3P8WFG1-F1
#
_cell.length_a   1.000
_cell.length_b   1.000
_cell.length_c   1.000
_cell.angle_alpha   90.00
_cell.angle_beta   90.00
_cell.angle_gamma   90.00
#
_symmetry.space_group_name_H-M   'P 1'
#
loop_
_entity.id
_entity.type
_entity.pdbx_description
1 polymer ?
#
loop_
_entity_poly.entity_id
_entity_poly.type
_entity_poly.pdbx_seq_one_letter_code
_entity_poly.pdbx_strand_id
1 'polypeptide(L)'
;MFNLSGLLLPPDSPSAPARRHHEKSRNKERLRKEEEMNLRLIAATINRSPAPFLLHGTLREYQQIGVDWLVNLHKKRLNGILADETGLGKTVQTVAYMAHLAGIWGPHLVVVRTCKLLSWEVEFKRWCPGLKILLYLGDKKERRSKRRYLTTPRSLPQRWAEANGFHVCLTTYKLLMKDHAHFLDRKWKQVVLDEVQLIRNMTEKHWERVFNLRR
;
A
#
# COMPACT_ATOMS: atom_id res chain seq x y z
N MET A 1 -87.43 7.07 26.23
CA MET A 1 -86.71 5.80 26.40
C MET A 1 -85.41 5.87 25.63
N PHE A 2 -84.34 5.37 26.25
CA PHE A 2 -82.93 5.36 25.84
C PHE A 2 -82.68 4.63 24.50
N ASN A 3 -81.67 5.05 23.71
CA ASN A 3 -80.40 4.32 23.59
C ASN A 3 -79.27 5.14 22.92
N LEU A 4 -78.05 4.96 23.43
CA LEU A 4 -76.75 5.47 23.02
C LEU A 4 -75.98 4.37 22.27
N SER A 5 -75.29 4.70 21.17
CA SER A 5 -74.08 4.04 20.59
C SER A 5 -74.03 4.36 19.09
N GLY A 6 -72.90 4.62 18.43
CA GLY A 6 -71.49 4.59 18.76
C GLY A 6 -70.72 4.85 17.44
N LEU A 7 -69.59 5.56 17.53
CA LEU A 7 -68.71 5.92 16.41
C LEU A 7 -68.29 4.73 15.54
N LEU A 8 -68.05 4.99 14.25
CA LEU A 8 -66.97 4.32 13.54
C LEU A 8 -66.25 5.31 12.61
N LEU A 9 -65.15 5.88 13.13
CA LEU A 9 -64.10 6.47 12.28
C LEU A 9 -63.39 5.33 11.53
N PRO A 10 -62.95 5.53 10.28
CA PRO A 10 -62.15 4.53 9.57
C PRO A 10 -60.80 4.34 10.29
N PRO A 11 -60.19 3.14 10.20
CA PRO A 11 -58.99 2.81 10.97
C PRO A 11 -57.83 3.72 10.58
N ASP A 12 -57.16 4.24 11.61
CA ASP A 12 -55.94 5.03 11.51
C ASP A 12 -54.92 4.36 10.59
N SER A 13 -54.52 5.11 9.55
CA SER A 13 -53.33 4.79 8.78
C SER A 13 -52.13 4.67 9.73
N PRO A 14 -51.31 3.61 9.66
CA PRO A 14 -50.19 3.45 10.56
C PRO A 14 -49.25 4.65 10.41
N SER A 15 -49.01 5.31 11.54
CA SER A 15 -48.26 6.55 11.67
C SER A 15 -46.90 6.50 10.96
N ALA A 16 -46.53 7.63 10.35
CA ALA A 16 -45.34 7.83 9.54
C ALA A 16 -43.95 7.44 10.15
N PRO A 17 -43.71 7.39 11.48
CA PRO A 17 -42.37 7.07 11.99
C PRO A 17 -41.95 5.60 11.82
N ALA A 18 -42.88 4.64 11.84
CA ALA A 18 -42.56 3.20 11.74
C ALA A 18 -42.04 2.81 10.34
N ARG A 19 -42.61 3.40 9.28
CA ARG A 19 -42.20 3.17 7.89
C ARG A 19 -40.77 3.66 7.62
N ARG A 20 -40.40 4.82 8.16
CA ARG A 20 -39.04 5.41 7.98
C ARG A 20 -37.94 4.57 8.63
N HIS A 21 -38.21 3.97 9.79
CA HIS A 21 -37.24 3.12 10.48
C HIS A 21 -37.03 1.78 9.74
N HIS A 22 -38.13 1.19 9.25
CA HIS A 22 -38.08 -0.06 8.51
C HIS A 22 -37.40 0.09 7.13
N GLU A 23 -37.59 1.25 6.48
CA GLU A 23 -36.98 1.59 5.20
C GLU A 23 -35.49 1.88 5.33
N LYS A 24 -35.05 2.59 6.39
CA LYS A 24 -33.62 2.79 6.70
C LYS A 24 -32.89 1.46 6.93
N SER A 25 -33.47 0.55 7.69
CA SER A 25 -32.89 -0.79 7.93
C SER A 25 -32.77 -1.59 6.63
N ARG A 26 -33.80 -1.53 5.76
CA ARG A 26 -33.81 -2.22 4.47
C ARG A 26 -32.78 -1.65 3.49
N ASN A 27 -32.56 -0.34 3.52
CA ASN A 27 -31.56 0.31 2.68
C ASN A 27 -30.12 -0.01 3.16
N LYS A 28 -29.92 -0.08 4.48
CA LYS A 28 -28.64 -0.51 5.09
C LYS A 28 -28.29 -1.96 4.74
N GLU A 29 -29.30 -2.84 4.73
CA GLU A 29 -29.15 -4.25 4.34
C GLU A 29 -28.80 -4.40 2.84
N ARG A 30 -29.42 -3.57 1.98
CA ARG A 30 -29.10 -3.53 0.54
C ARG A 30 -27.67 -3.07 0.28
N LEU A 31 -27.25 -1.97 0.93
CA LEU A 31 -25.88 -1.45 0.81
C LEU A 31 -24.83 -2.48 1.27
N ARG A 32 -25.08 -3.19 2.37
CA ARG A 32 -24.20 -4.30 2.83
C ARG A 32 -24.09 -5.42 1.82
N LYS A 33 -25.22 -5.85 1.24
CA LYS A 33 -25.23 -6.91 0.21
C LYS A 33 -24.53 -6.48 -1.07
N GLU A 34 -24.67 -5.21 -1.45
CA GLU A 34 -24.00 -4.64 -2.61
C GLU A 34 -22.49 -4.50 -2.38
N GLU A 35 -22.05 -4.06 -1.19
CA GLU A 35 -20.64 -4.08 -0.77
C GLU A 35 -20.09 -5.51 -0.76
N GLU A 36 -20.80 -6.47 -0.19
CA GLU A 36 -20.38 -7.87 -0.14
C GLU A 36 -20.30 -8.49 -1.54
N MET A 37 -21.25 -8.18 -2.41
CA MET A 37 -21.25 -8.59 -3.81
C MET A 37 -20.08 -7.97 -4.58
N ASN A 38 -19.80 -6.68 -4.37
CA ASN A 38 -18.66 -6.01 -4.97
C ASN A 38 -17.33 -6.59 -4.46
N LEU A 39 -17.22 -6.90 -3.17
CA LEU A 39 -16.06 -7.59 -2.60
C LEU A 39 -15.86 -8.98 -3.21
N ARG A 40 -16.95 -9.74 -3.41
CA ARG A 40 -16.90 -11.05 -4.09
C ARG A 40 -16.53 -10.94 -5.56
N LEU A 41 -17.05 -9.95 -6.28
CA LEU A 41 -16.71 -9.70 -7.68
C LEU A 41 -15.24 -9.31 -7.83
N ILE A 42 -14.73 -8.45 -6.93
CA ILE A 42 -13.31 -8.10 -6.88
C ILE A 42 -12.48 -9.34 -6.59
N ALA A 43 -12.82 -10.12 -5.57
CA ALA A 43 -12.12 -11.36 -5.23
C ALA A 43 -12.13 -12.39 -6.38
N ALA A 44 -13.24 -12.52 -7.10
CA ALA A 44 -13.37 -13.42 -8.25
C ALA A 44 -12.59 -12.94 -9.48
N THR A 45 -12.39 -11.62 -9.62
CA THR A 45 -11.62 -11.02 -10.73
C THR A 45 -10.12 -10.99 -10.44
N ILE A 46 -9.72 -11.18 -9.18
CA ILE A 46 -8.32 -11.28 -8.79
C ILE A 46 -7.79 -12.64 -9.26
N ASN A 47 -7.13 -12.64 -10.42
CA ASN A 47 -6.29 -13.76 -10.84
C ASN A 47 -5.22 -13.99 -9.78
N ARG A 48 -5.39 -15.04 -8.98
CA ARG A 48 -4.41 -15.44 -7.95
C ARG A 48 -3.05 -15.58 -8.60
N SER A 49 -2.12 -14.73 -8.18
CA SER A 49 -0.76 -14.81 -8.70
C SER A 49 -0.03 -15.94 -7.98
N PRO A 50 0.85 -16.69 -8.66
CA PRO A 50 1.63 -17.73 -7.99
C PRO A 50 2.45 -17.09 -6.87
N ALA A 51 2.57 -17.80 -5.75
CA ALA A 51 3.34 -17.34 -4.61
C ALA A 51 4.76 -16.94 -5.06
N PRO A 52 5.30 -15.79 -4.61
CA PRO A 52 6.62 -15.36 -5.06
C PRO A 52 7.67 -16.39 -4.66
N PHE A 53 8.48 -16.87 -5.61
CA PHE A 53 9.55 -17.85 -5.34
C PHE A 53 10.55 -17.36 -4.27
N LEU A 54 10.73 -16.05 -4.16
CA LEU A 54 11.65 -15.41 -3.21
C LEU A 54 11.03 -15.17 -1.83
N LEU A 55 9.74 -15.46 -1.65
CA LEU A 55 9.06 -15.29 -0.37
C LEU A 55 9.29 -16.52 0.51
N HIS A 56 9.85 -16.27 1.69
CA HIS A 56 10.05 -17.27 2.73
C HIS A 56 8.82 -17.28 3.65
N GLY A 57 8.09 -18.40 3.66
CA GLY A 57 6.87 -18.58 4.43
C GLY A 57 5.58 -18.36 3.62
N THR A 58 4.44 -18.59 4.27
CA THR A 58 3.11 -18.52 3.64
C THR A 58 2.34 -17.30 4.15
N LEU A 59 1.76 -16.53 3.23
CA LEU A 59 0.85 -15.43 3.57
C LEU A 59 -0.51 -15.97 3.99
N ARG A 60 -1.21 -15.22 4.84
CA ARG A 60 -2.63 -15.48 5.13
C ARG A 60 -3.48 -15.12 3.91
N GLU A 61 -4.64 -15.73 3.76
CA GLU A 61 -5.49 -15.56 2.57
C GLU A 61 -5.84 -14.08 2.30
N TYR A 62 -6.23 -13.32 3.33
CA TYR A 62 -6.50 -11.89 3.17
C TYR A 62 -5.28 -11.07 2.75
N GLN A 63 -4.07 -11.48 3.17
CA GLN A 63 -2.82 -10.83 2.76
C GLN A 63 -2.52 -11.14 1.30
N GLN A 64 -2.77 -12.38 0.87
CA GLN A 64 -2.62 -12.78 -0.52
C GLN A 64 -3.55 -11.98 -1.44
N ILE A 65 -4.80 -11.76 -1.04
CA ILE A 65 -5.75 -10.91 -1.77
C ILE A 65 -5.19 -9.49 -1.95
N GLY A 66 -4.63 -8.90 -0.88
CA GLY A 66 -3.99 -7.58 -0.96
C GLY A 66 -2.78 -7.54 -1.89
N VAL A 67 -1.94 -8.58 -1.86
CA VAL A 67 -0.79 -8.72 -2.78
C VAL A 67 -1.24 -8.85 -4.23
N ASP A 68 -2.19 -9.73 -4.50
CA ASP A 68 -2.69 -9.94 -5.86
C ASP A 68 -3.36 -8.67 -6.42
N TRP A 69 -4.06 -7.91 -5.57
CA TRP A 69 -4.59 -6.59 -5.93
C TRP A 69 -3.46 -5.62 -6.35
N LEU A 70 -2.38 -5.53 -5.57
CA LEU A 70 -1.21 -4.71 -5.92
C LEU A 70 -0.55 -5.17 -7.23
N VAL A 71 -0.40 -6.47 -7.43
CA VAL A 71 0.14 -7.05 -8.67
C VAL A 71 -0.73 -6.68 -9.87
N ASN A 72 -2.06 -6.72 -9.73
CA ASN A 72 -2.98 -6.32 -10.79
C ASN A 72 -2.88 -4.82 -11.12
N LEU A 73 -2.76 -3.96 -10.10
CA LEU A 73 -2.52 -2.53 -10.30
C LEU A 73 -1.21 -2.28 -11.05
N HIS A 74 -0.14 -3.00 -10.68
CA HIS A 74 1.14 -2.94 -11.37
C HIS A 74 1.02 -3.28 -12.85
N LYS A 75 0.32 -4.38 -13.18
CA LYS A 75 0.07 -4.81 -14.57
C LYS A 75 -0.68 -3.75 -15.36
N LYS A 76 -1.63 -3.05 -14.73
CA LYS A 76 -2.39 -1.94 -15.32
C LYS A 76 -1.67 -0.59 -15.31
N ARG A 77 -0.44 -0.53 -14.80
CA ARG A 77 0.34 0.72 -14.62
C ARG A 77 -0.37 1.77 -13.75
N LEU A 78 -1.23 1.32 -12.84
CA LEU A 78 -1.95 2.18 -11.89
C LEU A 78 -1.21 2.25 -10.56
N ASN A 79 -1.37 3.36 -9.85
CA ASN A 79 -0.90 3.51 -8.48
C ASN A 79 -1.99 3.02 -7.51
N GLY A 80 -1.60 2.50 -6.34
CA GLY A 80 -2.52 1.99 -5.33
C GLY A 80 -2.23 2.54 -3.94
N ILE A 81 -3.26 2.60 -3.10
CA ILE A 81 -3.17 2.93 -1.68
C ILE A 81 -3.66 1.72 -0.89
N LEU A 82 -2.79 1.13 -0.07
CA LEU A 82 -3.18 0.11 0.91
C LEU A 82 -3.69 0.79 2.17
N ALA A 83 -5.00 0.80 2.34
CA ALA A 83 -5.68 1.45 3.46
C ALA A 83 -6.19 0.45 4.53
N ASP A 84 -5.66 -0.78 4.54
CA ASP A 84 -6.01 -1.80 5.54
C ASP A 84 -5.80 -1.28 6.97
N GLU A 85 -6.52 -1.84 7.95
CA GLU A 85 -6.38 -1.44 9.34
C GLU A 85 -4.94 -1.70 9.87
N THR A 86 -4.56 -1.01 10.95
CA THR A 86 -3.26 -1.24 11.58
C THR A 86 -3.23 -2.64 12.20
N GLY A 87 -2.18 -3.41 11.92
CA GLY A 87 -2.02 -4.79 12.42
C GLY A 87 -2.33 -5.90 11.40
N LEU A 88 -2.94 -5.60 10.25
CA LEU A 88 -3.20 -6.62 9.21
C LEU A 88 -1.93 -7.05 8.44
N GLY A 89 -0.79 -6.43 8.73
CA GLY A 89 0.49 -6.79 8.11
C GLY A 89 0.68 -6.17 6.72
N LYS A 90 0.27 -4.90 6.53
CA LYS A 90 0.55 -4.11 5.31
C LYS A 90 2.02 -4.16 4.90
N THR A 91 2.94 -4.15 5.87
CA THR A 91 4.38 -4.30 5.64
C THR A 91 4.69 -5.62 4.94
N VAL A 92 4.19 -6.74 5.47
CA VAL A 92 4.40 -8.07 4.89
C VAL A 92 3.78 -8.18 3.51
N GLN A 93 2.56 -7.66 3.31
CA GLN A 93 1.95 -7.60 1.98
C GLN A 93 2.83 -6.80 1.00
N THR A 94 3.38 -5.67 1.42
CA THR A 94 4.25 -4.85 0.58
C THR A 94 5.56 -5.55 0.24
N VAL A 95 6.19 -6.21 1.23
CA VAL A 95 7.41 -7.02 1.02
C VAL A 95 7.12 -8.16 0.04
N ALA A 96 6.00 -8.87 0.21
CA ALA A 96 5.61 -9.94 -0.69
C ALA A 96 5.28 -9.45 -2.11
N TYR A 97 4.62 -8.29 -2.23
CA TYR A 97 4.41 -7.64 -3.53
C TYR A 97 5.75 -7.29 -4.19
N MET A 98 6.72 -6.74 -3.45
CA MET A 98 8.06 -6.49 -3.98
C MET A 98 8.78 -7.78 -4.38
N ALA A 99 8.62 -8.86 -3.61
CA ALA A 99 9.15 -10.18 -3.95
C ALA A 99 8.51 -10.74 -5.23
N HIS A 100 7.21 -10.51 -5.43
CA HIS A 100 6.51 -10.88 -6.66
C HIS A 100 7.05 -10.10 -7.86
N LEU A 101 7.32 -8.81 -7.66
CA LEU A 101 7.95 -7.96 -8.66
C LEU A 101 9.43 -8.25 -8.88
N ALA A 102 10.10 -8.98 -7.99
CA ALA A 102 11.54 -9.23 -8.05
C ALA A 102 11.97 -10.15 -9.21
N GLY A 103 11.02 -10.72 -9.97
CA GLY A 103 11.30 -11.18 -11.34
C GLY A 103 11.80 -10.06 -12.27
N ILE A 104 11.59 -8.80 -11.89
CA ILE A 104 12.07 -7.57 -12.53
C ILE A 104 13.14 -6.95 -11.60
N TRP A 105 14.34 -7.52 -11.62
CA TRP A 105 15.51 -7.04 -10.87
C TRP A 105 15.69 -5.54 -11.09
N GLY A 106 15.48 -4.71 -10.07
CA GLY A 106 15.63 -3.27 -10.23
C GLY A 106 15.50 -2.51 -8.92
N PRO A 107 15.93 -1.24 -8.92
CA PRO A 107 15.92 -0.44 -7.71
C PRO A 107 14.49 -0.03 -7.35
N HIS A 108 14.03 -0.52 -6.21
CA HIS A 108 12.80 -0.08 -5.55
C HIS A 108 13.14 0.82 -4.36
N LEU A 109 12.34 1.86 -4.15
CA LEU A 109 12.49 2.77 -3.02
C LEU A 109 11.37 2.55 -2.02
N VAL A 110 11.73 2.42 -0.76
CA VAL A 110 10.78 2.36 0.36
C VAL A 110 11.11 3.49 1.31
N VAL A 111 10.15 4.40 1.49
CA VAL A 111 10.28 5.57 2.34
C VAL A 111 9.39 5.37 3.56
N VAL A 112 10.01 5.33 4.73
CA VAL A 112 9.33 5.01 5.99
C VAL A 112 9.62 6.07 7.04
N ARG A 113 8.90 6.02 8.16
CA ARG A 113 9.27 6.79 9.35
C ARG A 113 10.59 6.28 9.92
N THR A 114 11.37 7.19 10.52
CA THR A 114 12.67 6.88 11.11
C THR A 114 12.61 5.72 12.11
N CYS A 115 11.58 5.67 12.95
CA CYS A 115 11.40 4.61 13.95
C CYS A 115 11.06 3.23 13.35
N LYS A 116 10.57 3.15 12.12
CA LYS A 116 10.17 1.89 11.48
C LYS A 116 11.26 1.33 10.57
N LEU A 117 12.31 2.11 10.27
CA LEU A 117 13.34 1.78 9.29
C LEU A 117 14.03 0.43 9.58
N LEU A 118 14.45 0.21 10.83
CA LEU A 118 15.10 -1.06 11.23
C LEU A 118 14.09 -2.23 11.26
N SER A 119 12.85 -1.97 11.66
CA SER A 119 11.80 -3.01 11.62
C SER A 119 11.55 -3.48 10.18
N TRP A 120 11.51 -2.56 9.22
CA TRP A 120 11.39 -2.89 7.81
C TRP A 120 12.57 -3.73 7.31
N GLU A 121 13.81 -3.41 7.73
CA GLU A 121 14.98 -4.21 7.38
C GLU A 121 14.86 -5.66 7.90
N VAL A 122 14.40 -5.84 9.14
CA VAL A 122 14.17 -7.17 9.73
C VAL A 122 13.08 -7.93 8.97
N GLU A 123 11.97 -7.28 8.63
CA GLU A 123 10.90 -7.92 7.85
C GLU A 123 11.38 -8.37 6.47
N PHE A 124 12.15 -7.55 5.75
CA PHE A 124 12.73 -7.98 4.47
C PHE A 124 13.70 -9.15 4.64
N LYS A 125 14.55 -9.16 5.67
CA LYS A 125 15.45 -10.31 5.92
C LYS A 125 14.68 -11.58 6.29
N ARG A 126 13.57 -11.44 7.02
CA ARG A 126 12.71 -12.56 7.44
C ARG A 126 11.94 -13.16 6.26
N TRP A 127 11.28 -12.32 5.46
CA TRP A 127 10.38 -12.76 4.40
C TRP A 127 11.06 -12.92 3.05
N CYS A 128 12.16 -12.20 2.78
CA CYS A 128 12.85 -12.23 1.48
C CYS A 128 14.37 -12.11 1.65
N PRO A 129 15.04 -13.10 2.29
CA PRO A 129 16.48 -13.05 2.54
C PRO A 129 17.34 -12.95 1.25
N GLY A 130 16.80 -13.37 0.10
CA GLY A 130 17.47 -13.25 -1.19
C GLY A 130 17.58 -11.82 -1.75
N LEU A 131 16.83 -10.86 -1.19
CA LEU A 131 16.87 -9.47 -1.64
C LEU A 131 18.03 -8.70 -0.98
N LYS A 132 18.96 -8.20 -1.80
CA LYS A 132 19.93 -7.17 -1.37
C LYS A 132 19.23 -5.86 -1.02
N ILE A 133 19.28 -5.46 0.25
CA ILE A 133 18.70 -4.22 0.77
C ILE A 133 19.81 -3.20 1.04
N LEU A 134 19.65 -1.97 0.56
CA LEU A 134 20.46 -0.82 0.95
C LEU A 134 19.75 0.00 2.01
N LEU A 135 20.27 -0.02 3.25
CA LEU A 135 19.80 0.86 4.31
C LEU A 135 20.46 2.25 4.19
N TYR A 136 19.72 3.25 3.71
CA TYR A 136 20.19 4.63 3.62
C TYR A 136 20.00 5.37 4.94
N LEU A 137 20.95 5.14 5.84
CA LEU A 137 21.05 5.76 7.16
C LEU A 137 22.50 6.20 7.42
N GLY A 138 22.69 7.11 8.37
CA GLY A 138 24.00 7.47 8.89
C GLY A 138 24.42 8.91 8.65
N ASP A 139 25.62 9.22 9.10
CA ASP A 139 26.17 10.56 9.03
C ASP A 139 26.58 10.96 7.61
N LYS A 140 26.97 12.24 7.43
CA LYS A 140 27.35 12.78 6.10
C LYS A 140 28.46 11.95 5.43
N LYS A 141 29.40 11.42 6.22
CA LYS A 141 30.52 10.58 5.77
C LYS A 141 30.03 9.20 5.31
N GLU A 142 29.22 8.51 6.11
CA GLU A 142 28.66 7.20 5.76
C GLU A 142 27.75 7.28 4.53
N ARG A 143 26.89 8.32 4.49
CA ARG A 143 26.03 8.59 3.33
C ARG A 143 26.83 8.86 2.06
N ARG A 144 28.04 9.44 2.15
CA ARG A 144 28.91 9.63 0.96
C ARG A 144 29.31 8.32 0.31
N SER A 145 29.56 7.29 1.11
CA SER A 145 29.82 5.95 0.59
C SER A 145 28.56 5.33 0.01
N LYS A 146 27.40 5.47 0.69
CA LYS A 146 26.12 4.93 0.21
C LYS A 146 25.61 5.58 -1.09
N ARG A 147 25.89 6.87 -1.30
CA ARG A 147 25.55 7.60 -2.52
C ARG A 147 26.16 7.00 -3.78
N ARG A 148 27.33 6.36 -3.69
CA ARG A 148 27.94 5.66 -4.83
C ARG A 148 27.07 4.53 -5.36
N TYR A 149 26.26 3.90 -4.51
CA TYR A 149 25.30 2.89 -4.95
C TYR A 149 24.05 3.51 -5.59
N LEU A 150 23.68 4.74 -5.23
CA LEU A 150 22.55 5.46 -5.82
C LEU A 150 22.91 5.97 -7.22
N THR A 151 24.08 6.59 -7.36
CA THR A 151 24.61 7.09 -8.63
C THR A 151 25.21 5.93 -9.41
N THR A 152 24.46 5.37 -10.36
CA THR A 152 25.02 4.36 -11.29
C THR A 152 26.06 5.05 -12.17
N PRO A 153 27.31 4.54 -12.29
CA PRO A 153 28.26 5.10 -13.23
C PRO A 153 27.70 4.97 -14.65
N ARG A 154 27.51 6.09 -15.35
CA ARG A 154 27.04 6.12 -16.76
C ARG A 154 27.90 5.26 -17.70
N SER A 155 29.11 4.90 -17.28
CA SER A 155 30.11 4.16 -18.05
C SER A 155 30.10 2.64 -17.85
N LEU A 156 29.36 2.09 -16.90
CA LEU A 156 29.27 0.63 -16.73
C LEU A 156 28.14 0.06 -17.60
N PRO A 157 28.37 -1.02 -18.36
CA PRO A 157 27.30 -1.68 -19.09
C PRO A 157 26.23 -2.15 -18.10
N GLN A 158 24.96 -1.97 -18.47
CA GLN A 158 23.79 -2.14 -17.59
C GLN A 158 23.80 -3.46 -16.79
N ARG A 159 24.33 -4.53 -17.38
CA ARG A 159 24.49 -5.86 -16.76
C ARG A 159 25.41 -5.87 -15.51
N TRP A 160 26.45 -5.03 -15.46
CA TRP A 160 27.35 -4.91 -14.28
C TRP A 160 26.80 -4.01 -13.18
N ALA A 161 26.01 -2.98 -13.54
CA ALA A 161 25.29 -2.15 -12.58
C ALA A 161 24.21 -2.94 -11.82
N GLU A 162 23.64 -3.95 -12.47
CA GLU A 162 22.68 -4.89 -11.88
C GLU A 162 23.36 -5.93 -10.97
N ALA A 163 24.57 -6.41 -11.32
CA ALA A 163 25.30 -7.40 -10.53
C ALA A 163 25.80 -6.87 -9.15
N ASN A 164 26.25 -5.62 -9.10
CA ASN A 164 26.74 -4.96 -7.88
C ASN A 164 25.70 -4.02 -7.23
N GLY A 165 24.45 -4.07 -7.68
CA GLY A 165 23.35 -3.23 -7.20
C GLY A 165 22.66 -3.76 -5.94
N PHE A 166 21.88 -2.89 -5.31
CA PHE A 166 20.83 -3.28 -4.36
C PHE A 166 19.49 -3.41 -5.11
N HIS A 167 18.56 -4.18 -4.55
CA HIS A 167 17.19 -4.30 -5.08
C HIS A 167 16.26 -3.30 -4.40
N VAL A 168 16.37 -3.14 -3.09
CA VAL A 168 15.51 -2.24 -2.31
C VAL A 168 16.36 -1.23 -1.56
N CYS A 169 16.06 0.06 -1.70
CA CYS A 169 16.62 1.12 -0.87
C CYS A 169 15.60 1.49 0.20
N LEU A 170 15.99 1.35 1.47
CA LEU A 170 15.21 1.81 2.62
C LEU A 170 15.75 3.17 3.05
N THR A 171 14.89 4.17 3.09
CA THR A 171 15.25 5.51 3.56
C THR A 171 14.12 6.14 4.38
N THR A 172 14.41 7.30 4.97
CA THR A 172 13.42 8.09 5.70
C THR A 172 13.01 9.32 4.91
N TYR A 173 11.82 9.83 5.16
CA TYR A 173 11.35 11.09 4.56
C TYR A 173 12.34 12.25 4.76
N LYS A 174 12.92 12.39 5.95
CA LYS A 174 13.92 13.43 6.25
C LYS A 174 15.15 13.32 5.36
N LEU A 175 15.69 12.10 5.19
CA LEU A 175 16.89 11.87 4.38
C LEU A 175 16.61 12.01 2.89
N LEU A 176 15.44 11.55 2.44
CA LEU A 176 14.99 11.72 1.06
C LEU A 176 14.93 13.20 0.67
N MET A 177 14.39 14.06 1.56
CA MET A 177 14.31 15.49 1.28
C MET A 177 15.69 16.18 1.31
N LYS A 178 16.57 15.74 2.21
CA LYS A 178 17.91 16.31 2.37
C LYS A 178 18.84 15.97 1.20
N ASP A 179 18.78 14.75 0.72
CA ASP A 179 19.67 14.23 -0.34
C ASP A 179 18.93 14.01 -1.67
N HIS A 180 17.81 14.71 -1.88
CA HIS A 180 16.88 14.51 -3.00
C HIS A 180 17.56 14.44 -4.36
N ALA A 181 18.55 15.29 -4.63
CA ALA A 181 19.30 15.32 -5.89
C ALA A 181 19.91 13.95 -6.24
N HIS A 182 20.43 13.22 -5.24
CA HIS A 182 21.03 11.90 -5.46
C HIS A 182 20.00 10.80 -5.70
N PHE A 183 18.78 10.98 -5.19
CA PHE A 183 17.68 10.07 -5.46
C PHE A 183 17.08 10.29 -6.85
N LEU A 184 17.16 11.51 -7.42
CA LEU A 184 16.75 11.81 -8.80
C LEU A 184 17.68 11.18 -9.85
N ASP A 185 18.97 11.01 -9.55
CA ASP A 185 19.93 10.39 -10.48
C ASP A 185 19.63 8.91 -10.76
N ARG A 186 18.74 8.28 -9.98
CA ARG A 186 18.37 6.88 -10.12
C ARG A 186 16.93 6.75 -10.61
N LYS A 187 16.74 5.92 -11.64
CA LYS A 187 15.40 5.55 -12.12
C LYS A 187 14.77 4.48 -11.24
N TRP A 188 13.82 4.86 -10.40
CA TRP A 188 13.12 3.95 -9.50
C TRP A 188 11.99 3.22 -10.21
N LYS A 189 11.93 1.89 -10.09
CA LYS A 189 10.84 1.10 -10.68
C LYS A 189 9.56 1.24 -9.88
N GLN A 190 9.68 1.19 -8.56
CA GLN A 190 8.57 1.40 -7.62
C GLN A 190 9.02 2.27 -6.46
N VAL A 191 8.10 3.10 -5.97
CA VAL A 191 8.26 3.90 -4.77
C VAL A 191 7.12 3.56 -3.84
N VAL A 192 7.45 3.12 -2.63
CA VAL A 192 6.49 2.85 -1.55
C VAL A 192 6.67 3.90 -0.48
N LEU A 193 5.56 4.48 -0.04
CA LEU A 193 5.51 5.48 1.02
C LEU A 193 4.70 4.90 2.18
N ASP A 194 5.35 4.64 3.31
CA ASP A 194 4.71 4.09 4.51
C ASP A 194 4.23 5.23 5.42
N GLU A 195 3.05 5.04 6.02
CA GLU A 195 2.43 5.94 7.00
C GLU A 195 2.45 7.43 6.61
N VAL A 196 2.17 7.72 5.32
CA VAL A 196 2.16 9.07 4.75
C VAL A 196 1.31 10.06 5.57
N GLN A 197 0.16 9.60 6.07
CA GLN A 197 -0.77 10.39 6.88
C GLN A 197 -0.16 10.93 8.19
N LEU A 198 0.89 10.28 8.70
CA LEU A 198 1.54 10.69 9.95
C LEU A 198 2.57 11.81 9.74
N ILE A 199 2.81 12.21 8.49
CA ILE A 199 3.81 13.23 8.14
C ILE A 199 3.13 14.59 8.09
N ARG A 200 3.08 15.26 9.23
CA ARG A 200 2.37 16.53 9.39
C ARG A 200 3.03 17.74 8.71
N ASN A 201 4.34 17.70 8.47
CA ASN A 201 5.13 18.87 8.03
C ASN A 201 5.57 18.80 6.56
N MET A 202 4.80 18.15 5.70
CA MET A 202 5.11 18.06 4.26
C MET A 202 4.38 19.17 3.50
N THR A 203 5.13 20.19 3.09
CA THR A 203 4.64 21.21 2.15
C THR A 203 4.50 20.65 0.74
N GLU A 204 3.77 21.34 -0.13
CA GLU A 204 3.60 21.00 -1.56
C GLU A 204 4.93 20.74 -2.27
N LYS A 205 5.94 21.60 -2.03
CA LYS A 205 7.31 21.43 -2.57
C LYS A 205 7.96 20.10 -2.19
N HIS A 206 7.65 19.55 -1.00
CA HIS A 206 8.16 18.24 -0.62
C HIS A 206 7.46 17.11 -1.39
N TRP A 207 6.16 17.24 -1.67
CA TRP A 207 5.42 16.29 -2.48
C TRP A 207 5.88 16.29 -3.94
N GLU A 208 6.09 17.48 -4.52
CA GLU A 208 6.70 17.62 -5.86
C GLU A 208 8.02 16.88 -5.96
N ARG A 209 8.90 16.99 -4.95
CA ARG A 209 10.16 16.27 -4.89
C ARG A 209 9.97 14.76 -4.94
N VAL A 210 8.99 14.22 -4.20
CA VAL A 210 8.71 12.77 -4.20
C VAL A 210 8.16 12.32 -5.54
N PHE A 211 7.23 13.08 -6.13
CA PHE A 211 6.65 12.75 -7.43
C PHE A 211 7.66 12.83 -8.58
N ASN A 212 8.65 13.71 -8.47
CA ASN A 212 9.73 13.86 -9.45
C ASN A 212 10.76 12.71 -9.44
N LEU A 213 10.68 11.75 -8.52
CA LEU A 213 11.55 10.57 -8.48
C LEU A 213 11.30 9.59 -9.66
N ARG A 214 10.22 9.76 -10.42
CA ARG A 214 9.88 8.96 -11.60
C ARG A 214 10.27 9.70 -12.89
N ARG A 215 11.41 9.35 -13.49
CA ARG A 215 11.76 9.62 -14.91
C ARG A 215 12.67 8.52 -15.47
#